data_AF-A0A1Y0MCB4-F1
#
_entry.id   AF-A0A1Y0MCB4-F1
#
_cell.length_a   1.000
_cell.length_b   1.000
_cell.length_c   1.000
_cell.angle_alpha   90.00
_cell.angle_beta   90.00
_cell.angle_gamma   90.00
#
_symmetry.space_group_name_H-M   'P 1'
#
loop_
_entity.id
_entity.type
_entity.pdbx_description
1 polymer ?
#
loop_
_entity_poly.entity_id
_entity_poly.type
_entity_poly.pdbx_seq_one_letter_code
_entity_poly.pdbx_strand_id
1 'polypeptide(L)'
;MVNKNILISKYQNRKKFLKEEIINIKKRLPTFIIGFSFFTFVAIYFLEDKLYAFFGNGVNYNITGVILIGFFCLIFVYKSLNSVSKKEKEIKALSSKLYDLMKLEKRTNE
;
A
#
# COMPACT_ATOMS: atom_id res chain seq x y z
N MET A 1 -32.35 4.51 22.94
CA MET A 1 -31.51 5.44 22.15
C MET A 1 -30.00 5.12 22.15
N VAL A 2 -29.46 4.32 23.07
CA VAL A 2 -28.00 4.07 23.21
C VAL A 2 -27.33 3.30 22.04
N ASN A 3 -28.07 2.44 21.33
CA ASN A 3 -27.47 1.53 20.33
C ASN A 3 -26.98 2.23 19.03
N LYS A 4 -27.60 3.35 18.65
CA LYS A 4 -27.31 4.05 17.38
C LYS A 4 -26.02 4.88 17.45
N ASN A 5 -25.77 5.56 18.59
CA ASN A 5 -24.53 6.31 18.82
C ASN A 5 -23.30 5.41 18.86
N ILE A 6 -23.45 4.19 19.38
CA ILE A 6 -22.40 3.17 19.37
C ILE A 6 -22.04 2.78 17.92
N LEU A 7 -23.05 2.62 17.05
CA LEU A 7 -22.85 2.33 15.63
C LEU A 7 -22.15 3.48 14.88
N ILE A 8 -22.54 4.73 15.13
CA ILE A 8 -21.91 5.91 14.54
C ILE A 8 -20.44 5.99 14.95
N SER A 9 -20.14 5.83 16.25
CA SER A 9 -18.78 5.80 16.78
C SER A 9 -17.94 4.66 16.17
N LYS A 10 -18.51 3.46 16.04
CA LYS A 10 -17.84 2.31 15.41
C LYS A 10 -17.44 2.60 13.96
N TYR A 11 -18.32 3.20 13.17
CA TYR A 11 -18.02 3.54 11.78
C TYR A 11 -16.98 4.67 11.66
N GLN A 12 -17.00 5.65 12.56
CA GLN A 12 -15.97 6.69 12.61
C GLN A 12 -14.59 6.12 12.97
N ASN A 13 -14.53 5.25 13.99
CA ASN A 13 -13.29 4.56 14.38
C ASN A 13 -12.75 3.69 13.24
N ARG A 14 -13.62 2.96 12.54
CA ARG A 14 -13.22 2.17 11.37
C ARG A 14 -12.67 3.05 10.25
N LYS A 15 -13.27 4.21 9.97
CA LYS A 15 -12.72 5.17 8.99
C LYS A 15 -11.35 5.69 9.40
N LYS A 16 -11.13 6.00 10.68
CA LYS A 16 -9.82 6.45 11.19
C LYS A 16 -8.76 5.36 11.01
N PHE A 17 -9.08 4.13 11.40
CA PHE A 17 -8.19 2.98 11.24
C PHE A 17 -7.80 2.74 9.78
N LEU A 18 -8.78 2.74 8.85
CA LEU A 18 -8.51 2.56 7.43
C LEU A 18 -7.63 3.68 6.85
N LYS A 19 -7.79 4.93 7.31
CA LYS A 19 -6.92 6.05 6.92
C LYS A 19 -5.50 5.87 7.45
N GLU A 20 -5.33 5.44 8.69
CA GLU A 20 -4.01 5.16 9.27
C GLU A 20 -3.30 4.02 8.53
N GLU A 21 -4.03 2.96 8.15
CA GLU A 21 -3.47 1.89 7.33
C GLU A 21 -2.99 2.40 5.96
N ILE A 22 -3.77 3.25 5.29
CA ILE A 22 -3.37 3.86 4.01
C ILE A 22 -2.10 4.70 4.19
N ILE A 23 -2.03 5.51 5.25
CA ILE A 23 -0.84 6.33 5.56
C ILE A 23 0.36 5.42 5.81
N ASN A 24 0.21 4.34 6.57
CA ASN A 24 1.28 3.39 6.85
C ASN A 24 1.76 2.68 5.57
N ILE A 25 0.85 2.27 4.69
CA ILE A 25 1.21 1.69 3.38
C ILE A 25 2.01 2.70 2.55
N LYS A 26 1.54 3.95 2.47
CA LYS A 26 2.22 5.03 1.74
C LYS A 26 3.59 5.37 2.33
N LYS A 27 3.75 5.32 3.66
CA LYS A 27 5.04 5.55 4.34
C LYS A 27 6.02 4.40 4.14
N ARG A 28 5.55 3.15 4.10
CA ARG A 28 6.41 1.97 3.90
C ARG A 28 6.90 1.82 2.47
N LEU A 29 6.14 2.30 1.48
CA LEU A 29 6.52 2.28 0.07
C LEU A 29 7.93 2.84 -0.20
N PRO A 30 8.26 4.11 0.16
CA PRO A 30 9.59 4.67 -0.08
C PRO A 30 10.68 3.93 0.70
N THR A 31 10.44 3.55 1.96
CA THR A 31 11.40 2.79 2.76
C THR A 31 11.71 1.43 2.12
N PHE A 32 10.70 0.75 1.58
CA PHE A 32 10.89 -0.51 0.87
C PHE A 32 11.69 -0.33 -0.42
N ILE A 33 11.39 0.71 -1.21
CA ILE A 33 12.12 1.02 -2.45
C ILE A 33 13.61 1.27 -2.14
N ILE A 34 13.90 2.08 -1.11
CA ILE A 34 15.29 2.39 -0.72
C ILE A 34 16.01 1.13 -0.25
N GLY A 35 15.38 0.34 0.64
CA GLY A 35 15.96 -0.89 1.15
C GLY A 35 16.19 -1.94 0.06
N PHE A 36 15.24 -2.07 -0.88
CA PHE A 36 15.35 -2.98 -2.01
C PHE A 36 16.47 -2.56 -2.97
N SER A 37 16.57 -1.28 -3.30
CA SER A 37 17.67 -0.75 -4.10
C SER A 37 19.02 -1.01 -3.45
N PHE A 38 19.17 -0.68 -2.16
CA PHE A 38 20.40 -0.89 -1.41
C PHE A 38 20.80 -2.37 -1.37
N PHE A 39 19.85 -3.24 -1.02
CA PHE A 39 20.06 -4.69 -1.01
C PHE A 39 20.51 -5.19 -2.38
N THR A 40 19.90 -4.69 -3.45
CA THR A 40 20.26 -5.11 -4.80
C THR A 40 21.67 -4.67 -5.19
N PHE A 41 22.07 -3.44 -4.88
CA PHE A 41 23.44 -2.98 -5.10
C PHE A 41 24.46 -3.85 -4.37
N VAL A 42 24.20 -4.16 -3.09
CA VAL A 42 25.09 -5.03 -2.29
C VAL A 42 25.14 -6.44 -2.88
N ALA A 43 24.00 -6.99 -3.30
CA ALA A 43 23.95 -8.31 -3.92
C ALA A 43 24.72 -8.35 -5.24
N ILE A 44 24.56 -7.35 -6.11
CA ILE A 44 25.30 -7.28 -7.38
C ILE A 44 26.81 -7.20 -7.11
N TYR A 45 27.26 -6.35 -6.19
CA TYR A 45 28.68 -6.20 -5.84
C TYR A 45 29.29 -7.52 -5.35
N PHE A 46 28.61 -8.24 -4.46
CA PHE A 46 29.11 -9.53 -3.95
C PHE A 46 29.08 -10.66 -4.98
N LEU A 47 28.13 -10.64 -5.90
CA LEU A 47 28.02 -11.66 -6.93
C LEU A 47 28.73 -11.30 -8.24
N GLU A 48 29.35 -10.13 -8.31
CA GLU A 48 29.97 -9.58 -9.51
C GLU A 48 30.92 -10.61 -10.16
N ASP A 49 31.92 -11.09 -9.43
CA ASP A 49 32.90 -12.06 -9.95
C ASP A 49 32.27 -13.39 -10.42
N LYS A 50 31.27 -13.90 -9.69
CA LYS A 50 30.60 -15.16 -10.05
C LYS A 50 29.70 -15.02 -11.26
N LEU A 51 29.09 -13.86 -11.43
CA LEU A 51 28.13 -13.60 -12.50
C LEU A 51 28.82 -13.12 -13.78
N TYR A 52 29.96 -12.43 -13.68
CA TYR A 52 30.83 -12.15 -14.82
C TYR A 52 31.30 -13.43 -15.51
N ALA A 53 31.69 -14.45 -14.74
CA ALA A 53 32.08 -15.75 -15.28
C ALA A 53 30.92 -16.49 -15.96
N PHE A 54 29.67 -16.28 -15.52
CA PHE A 54 28.49 -16.98 -16.05
C PHE A 54 27.93 -16.32 -17.32
N PHE A 55 27.93 -14.99 -17.39
CA PHE A 55 27.32 -14.24 -18.49
C PHE A 55 28.31 -13.83 -19.58
N GLY A 56 29.62 -13.89 -19.33
CA GLY A 56 30.68 -13.59 -20.31
C GLY A 56 30.75 -12.14 -20.80
N ASN A 57 29.72 -11.33 -20.54
CA ASN A 57 29.60 -9.93 -20.93
C ASN A 57 28.81 -9.14 -19.87
N GLY A 58 29.50 -8.33 -19.05
CA GLY A 58 28.92 -7.62 -17.89
C GLY A 58 27.79 -6.63 -18.23
N VAL A 59 27.77 -6.11 -19.47
CA VAL A 59 26.77 -5.13 -19.90
C VAL A 59 25.36 -5.75 -20.01
N ASN A 60 25.24 -6.93 -20.62
CA ASN A 60 23.94 -7.61 -20.77
C ASN A 60 23.39 -8.10 -19.42
N TYR A 61 24.27 -8.47 -18.50
CA TYR A 61 23.90 -8.85 -17.14
C TYR A 61 23.28 -7.68 -16.37
N ASN A 62 23.94 -6.52 -16.37
CA ASN A 62 23.45 -5.33 -15.70
C ASN A 62 22.09 -4.89 -16.25
N ILE A 63 21.90 -4.94 -17.57
CA ILE A 63 20.62 -4.61 -18.22
C ILE A 63 19.52 -5.57 -17.74
N THR A 64 19.79 -6.89 -17.74
CA THR A 64 18.81 -7.89 -17.32
C THR A 64 18.44 -7.75 -15.84
N GLY A 65 19.43 -7.50 -14.97
CA GLY A 65 19.21 -7.24 -13.55
C GLY A 65 18.32 -6.02 -13.31
N VAL A 66 18.62 -4.90 -13.96
CA VAL A 66 17.82 -3.66 -13.86
C VAL A 66 16.38 -3.89 -14.33
N ILE A 67 16.17 -4.64 -15.42
CA ILE A 67 14.83 -4.97 -15.91
C ILE A 67 14.04 -5.80 -14.89
N LEU A 68 14.65 -6.83 -14.30
CA LEU A 68 14.00 -7.67 -13.29
C LEU A 68 13.63 -6.89 -12.02
N ILE A 69 14.54 -6.04 -11.53
CA ILE A 69 14.33 -5.15 -10.37
C ILE A 69 13.20 -4.18 -10.67
N GLY A 70 13.22 -3.55 -11.86
CA GLY A 70 12.18 -2.64 -12.30
C GLY A 70 10.81 -3.32 -12.36
N PHE A 71 10.74 -4.53 -12.91
CA PHE A 71 9.51 -5.31 -12.99
C PHE A 71 8.97 -5.67 -11.60
N PHE A 72 9.83 -6.12 -10.69
CA PHE A 72 9.45 -6.41 -9.30
C PHE A 72 8.91 -5.16 -8.57
N CYS A 73 9.58 -4.02 -8.77
CA CYS A 73 9.18 -2.75 -8.17
C CYS A 73 7.80 -2.31 -8.68
N LEU A 74 7.54 -2.42 -10.00
CA LEU A 74 6.25 -2.10 -10.59
C LEU A 74 5.12 -2.99 -10.04
N ILE A 75 5.34 -4.31 -9.92
CA ILE A 75 4.36 -5.23 -9.33
C ILE A 75 4.05 -4.84 -7.88
N PHE A 76 5.08 -4.53 -7.10
CA PHE A 76 4.93 -4.15 -5.70
C PHE A 76 4.12 -2.85 -5.55
N VAL A 77 4.46 -1.82 -6.33
CA VAL A 77 3.73 -0.55 -6.36
C VAL A 77 2.27 -0.78 -6.77
N TYR A 78 2.03 -1.57 -7.81
CA TYR A 78 0.68 -1.90 -8.27
C TYR A 78 -0.16 -2.57 -7.17
N LYS A 79 0.39 -3.59 -6.49
CA LYS A 79 -0.29 -4.26 -5.36
C LYS A 79 -0.61 -3.28 -4.23
N SER A 80 0.33 -2.40 -3.91
CA SER A 80 0.18 -1.39 -2.86
C SER A 80 -0.94 -0.40 -3.19
N LEU A 81 -0.97 0.12 -4.42
CA LEU A 81 -2.02 1.02 -4.91
C LEU A 81 -3.39 0.33 -4.90
N ASN A 82 -3.48 -0.91 -5.35
CA ASN A 82 -4.74 -1.65 -5.35
C ASN A 82 -5.28 -1.86 -3.91
N SER A 83 -4.38 -2.12 -2.94
CA SER A 83 -4.75 -2.21 -1.51
C SER A 83 -5.30 -0.88 -0.99
N VAL A 84 -4.64 0.24 -1.32
CA VAL A 84 -5.11 1.58 -0.96
C VAL A 84 -6.48 1.87 -1.59
N SER A 85 -6.66 1.61 -2.88
CA SER A 85 -7.94 1.84 -3.56
C SER A 85 -9.08 1.01 -2.98
N LYS A 86 -8.83 -0.24 -2.56
CA LYS A 86 -9.84 -1.06 -1.86
C LYS A 86 -10.26 -0.42 -0.53
N LYS A 87 -9.30 0.03 0.27
CA LYS A 87 -9.57 0.71 1.55
C LYS A 87 -10.27 2.06 1.36
N GLU A 88 -9.95 2.81 0.32
CA GLU A 88 -10.66 4.06 -0.03
C GLU A 88 -12.12 3.80 -0.42
N LYS A 89 -12.39 2.73 -1.19
CA LYS A 89 -13.76 2.31 -1.50
C LYS A 89 -14.54 1.94 -0.22
N GLU A 90 -13.91 1.23 0.72
CA GLU A 90 -14.52 0.92 2.03
C GLU A 90 -14.85 2.19 2.82
N ILE A 91 -13.95 3.18 2.84
CA ILE A 91 -14.19 4.49 3.48
C ILE A 91 -15.38 5.22 2.83
N LYS A 92 -15.50 5.20 1.50
CA LYS A 92 -16.64 5.81 0.79
C LYS A 92 -17.96 5.11 1.14
N ALA A 93 -17.98 3.78 1.13
CA ALA A 93 -19.16 3.01 1.51
C ALA A 93 -19.57 3.27 2.98
N LEU A 94 -18.60 3.33 3.90
CA LEU A 94 -18.85 3.69 5.30
C LEU A 94 -19.39 5.12 5.45
N SER A 95 -18.91 6.06 4.63
CA SER A 95 -19.38 7.45 4.65
C SER A 95 -20.84 7.58 4.23
N SER A 96 -21.26 6.85 3.19
CA SER A 96 -22.67 6.79 2.78
C SER A 96 -23.54 6.21 3.91
N LYS A 97 -23.14 5.08 4.49
CA LYS A 97 -23.87 4.45 5.61
C LYS A 97 -23.99 5.38 6.82
N LEU A 98 -22.93 6.14 7.12
CA LEU A 98 -22.92 7.10 8.22
C LEU A 98 -23.91 8.26 7.98
N TYR A 99 -23.96 8.76 6.75
CA TYR A 99 -24.87 9.83 6.35
C TYR A 99 -26.34 9.41 6.51
N ASP A 100 -26.69 8.22 6.03
CA ASP A 100 -28.04 7.68 6.17
C ASP A 100 -28.43 7.52 7.65
N LEU A 101 -27.51 7.00 8.47
CA LEU A 101 -27.70 6.84 9.92
C LEU A 101 -27.96 8.17 10.63
N MET A 102 -27.16 9.20 10.34
CA MET A 102 -27.30 10.54 10.93
C MET A 102 -28.57 11.26 10.43
N LYS A 103 -28.92 11.11 9.14
CA LYS A 103 -30.15 11.68 8.58
C LYS A 103 -31.39 11.06 9.21
N LEU A 104 -31.37 9.75 9.47
CA LEU A 104 -32.46 9.04 10.15
C LEU A 104 -32.57 9.45 11.62
N GLU A 105 -31.46 9.74 12.31
CA GLU A 105 -31.49 10.27 13.68
C GLU A 105 -32.16 11.64 13.77
N LYS A 106 -31.82 12.56 12.86
CA LYS A 106 -32.44 13.90 12.83
C LYS A 106 -33.97 13.83 12.70
N ARG A 107 -34.50 12.91 11.91
CA ARG A 107 -35.96 12.73 11.71
C ARG A 107 -36.68 12.06 12.89
N THR A 108 -35.97 11.36 13.77
CA THR A 108 -36.60 10.69 14.94
C THR A 108 -36.63 11.60 16.17
N ASN A 109 -35.86 12.69 16.16
CA ASN A 109 -35.77 13.66 17.25
C ASN A 109 -36.57 14.96 16.97
N GLU A 110 -37.29 15.03 15.85
CA GLU A 110 -38.31 16.03 15.51
C GLU A 110 -39.70 15.46 15.85
#